data_AF-A0A2M7MC59-F1
#
_entry.id   AF-A0A2M7MC59-F1
#
_cell.length_a   1.000
_cell.length_b   1.000
_cell.length_c   1.000
_cell.angle_alpha   90.00
_cell.angle_beta   90.00
_cell.angle_gamma   90.00
#
_symmetry.space_group_name_H-M   'P 1'
#
loop_
_entity.id
_entity.type
_entity.pdbx_description
1 polymer ?
#
loop_
_entity_poly.entity_id
_entity_poly.type
_entity_poly.pdbx_seq_one_letter_code
_entity_poly.pdbx_strand_id
1 'polypeptide(L)'
;MKNKKLISTKVANHKIKDLSQLKVALAHDYLREYGGAERVLEALHEIFPDAPLYVSFVDSSITGIHWKKFSSWKIYQSWLTKIPFYKKLFSPLRIFAPQYFSQFYLSDYDVVISSTNA
;
A
#
# COMPACT_ATOMS: atom_id res chain seq x y z
N MET A 1 34.19 13.66 -40.73
CA MET A 1 34.35 14.28 -39.39
C MET A 1 32.97 14.80 -38.97
N LYS A 2 32.28 14.28 -37.95
CA LYS A 2 32.69 14.09 -36.56
C LYS A 2 32.09 12.79 -35.98
N ASN A 3 32.96 11.98 -35.39
CA ASN A 3 32.63 10.83 -34.55
C ASN A 3 31.88 11.31 -33.29
N LYS A 4 30.63 10.87 -33.08
CA LYS A 4 30.04 10.84 -31.74
C LYS A 4 30.35 9.48 -31.14
N LYS A 5 31.35 9.49 -30.25
CA LYS A 5 31.79 8.38 -29.43
C LYS A 5 30.58 7.86 -28.63
N LEU A 6 30.16 6.63 -28.92
CA LEU A 6 29.21 5.88 -28.10
C LEU A 6 29.76 5.82 -26.68
N ILE A 7 29.05 6.47 -25.76
CA ILE A 7 29.34 6.39 -24.34
C ILE A 7 28.79 5.04 -23.90
N SER A 8 29.66 4.02 -23.90
CA SER A 8 29.37 2.71 -23.33
C SER A 8 29.33 2.87 -21.82
N THR A 9 28.18 3.26 -21.29
CA THR A 9 27.90 3.13 -19.87
C THR A 9 27.55 1.66 -19.64
N LYS A 10 28.45 0.91 -18.99
CA LYS A 10 28.13 -0.42 -18.43
C LYS A 10 27.00 -0.24 -17.40
N VAL A 11 25.75 -0.28 -17.86
CA VAL A 11 24.62 -0.53 -16.98
C VAL A 11 24.76 -2.00 -16.58
N ALA A 12 24.99 -2.25 -15.29
CA ALA A 12 25.10 -3.60 -14.75
C ALA A 12 23.92 -4.45 -15.25
N ASN A 13 24.19 -5.69 -15.66
CA ASN A 13 23.21 -6.72 -16.03
C ASN A 13 22.34 -7.11 -14.82
N HIS A 14 21.55 -6.20 -14.29
CA HIS A 14 20.42 -6.55 -13.44
C HIS A 14 19.31 -7.01 -14.37
N LYS A 15 18.93 -8.30 -14.29
CA LYS A 15 17.68 -8.78 -14.89
C LYS A 15 16.55 -8.01 -14.21
N ILE A 16 16.07 -6.94 -14.84
CA ILE A 16 14.88 -6.23 -14.37
C ILE A 16 13.70 -7.17 -14.58
N LYS A 17 13.04 -7.55 -13.47
CA LYS A 17 11.80 -8.32 -13.52
C LYS A 17 10.75 -7.46 -14.23
N ASP A 18 10.00 -8.05 -15.16
CA ASP A 18 8.88 -7.33 -15.79
C ASP A 18 7.87 -6.93 -14.69
N LEU A 19 7.22 -5.78 -14.85
CA LEU A 19 6.26 -5.25 -13.87
C LEU A 19 5.14 -6.26 -13.61
N SER A 20 4.73 -7.00 -14.64
CA SER A 20 3.73 -8.06 -14.57
C SER A 20 4.13 -9.26 -13.68
N GLN A 21 5.42 -9.39 -13.35
CA GLN A 21 5.97 -10.51 -12.56
C GLN A 21 6.34 -10.12 -11.13
N LEU A 22 6.19 -8.84 -10.76
CA LEU A 22 6.50 -8.37 -9.41
C LEU A 22 5.35 -8.69 -8.45
N LYS A 23 5.71 -9.27 -7.31
CA LYS A 23 4.81 -9.39 -6.16
C LYS A 23 4.81 -8.05 -5.43
N VAL A 24 3.76 -7.28 -5.62
CA VAL A 24 3.61 -5.95 -5.00
C VAL A 24 2.65 -6.04 -3.82
N ALA A 25 2.97 -5.36 -2.72
CA ALA A 25 2.04 -5.08 -1.63
C ALA A 25 1.81 -3.57 -1.50
N LEU A 26 0.59 -3.17 -1.21
CA LEU A 26 0.23 -1.80 -0.89
C LEU A 26 0.08 -1.65 0.62
N ALA A 27 0.63 -0.59 1.19
CA ALA A 27 0.47 -0.23 2.60
C ALA A 27 -0.15 1.17 2.71
N HIS A 28 -1.20 1.29 3.52
CA HIS A 28 -1.94 2.53 3.74
C HIS A 28 -2.32 2.65 5.22
N ASP A 29 -2.46 3.87 5.75
CA ASP A 29 -2.64 4.06 7.20
C ASP A 29 -3.91 3.37 7.72
N TYR A 30 -5.06 3.73 7.17
CA TYR A 30 -6.39 3.18 7.46
C TYR A 30 -7.33 3.54 6.31
N LEU A 31 -8.41 2.78 6.14
CA LEU A 31 -9.49 3.14 5.23
C LEU A 31 -10.71 3.57 6.02
N ARG A 32 -10.96 4.87 6.12
CA ARG A 32 -12.08 5.41 6.88
C ARG A 32 -12.79 6.49 6.09
N GLU A 33 -12.12 7.61 5.84
CA GLU A 33 -12.61 8.65 4.95
C GLU A 33 -12.21 8.35 3.50
N TYR A 34 -12.87 9.01 2.54
CA TYR A 34 -12.48 8.96 1.13
C TYR A 34 -12.00 10.34 0.68
N GLY A 35 -10.71 10.45 0.37
CA GLY A 35 -10.00 11.68 0.12
C GLY A 35 -8.92 11.55 -0.95
N GLY A 36 -7.88 12.37 -0.85
CA GLY A 36 -6.81 12.40 -1.85
C GLY A 36 -5.97 11.12 -1.85
N ALA A 37 -5.60 10.64 -0.67
CA ALA A 37 -4.75 9.47 -0.56
C ALA A 37 -5.44 8.18 -1.00
N GLU A 38 -6.76 8.06 -0.78
CA GLU A 38 -7.55 6.91 -1.26
C GLU A 38 -7.65 6.90 -2.79
N ARG A 39 -7.70 8.07 -3.44
CA ARG A 39 -7.63 8.15 -4.91
C ARG A 39 -6.28 7.72 -5.46
N VAL A 40 -5.19 8.08 -4.77
CA VAL A 40 -3.84 7.60 -5.11
C VAL A 40 -3.78 6.09 -4.93
N LEU A 41 -4.35 5.58 -3.83
CA LEU A 41 -4.39 4.15 -3.55
C LEU A 41 -5.17 3.37 -4.63
N GLU A 42 -6.30 3.91 -5.10
CA GLU A 42 -7.02 3.36 -6.25
C GLU A 42 -6.15 3.30 -7.50
N ALA A 43 -5.48 4.40 -7.87
CA ALA A 43 -4.59 4.42 -9.03
C ALA A 43 -3.43 3.42 -8.90
N LEU A 44 -2.88 3.23 -7.69
CA LEU A 44 -1.87 2.21 -7.44
C LEU A 44 -2.42 0.80 -7.64
N HIS A 45 -3.64 0.52 -7.19
CA HIS A 45 -4.29 -0.77 -7.38
C HIS A 45 -4.74 -0.99 -8.84
N GLU A 46 -5.01 0.05 -9.61
CA GLU A 46 -5.24 -0.07 -11.06
C GLU A 46 -3.97 -0.53 -11.79
N ILE A 47 -2.79 -0.06 -11.35
CA ILE A 47 -1.49 -0.47 -11.89
C ILE A 47 -1.14 -1.90 -11.42
N PHE A 48 -1.45 -2.24 -10.17
CA PHE A 48 -1.15 -3.53 -9.55
C PHE A 48 -2.43 -4.20 -9.01
N PRO A 49 -3.28 -4.77 -9.87
CA PRO A 49 -4.60 -5.27 -9.50
C PRO A 49 -4.60 -6.48 -8.56
N ASP A 50 -3.49 -7.22 -8.51
CA ASP A 50 -3.33 -8.37 -7.61
C ASP A 50 -2.67 -8.00 -6.27
N ALA A 51 -2.27 -6.73 -6.08
CA ALA A 51 -1.54 -6.30 -4.90
C ALA A 51 -2.48 -6.24 -3.67
N PRO A 52 -2.24 -7.04 -2.62
CA PRO A 52 -3.00 -6.92 -1.40
C PRO A 52 -2.72 -5.59 -0.70
N LEU A 53 -3.73 -5.10 -0.01
CA LEU A 53 -3.68 -3.87 0.77
C LEU A 53 -3.54 -4.20 2.26
N TYR A 54 -2.50 -3.65 2.88
CA TYR A 54 -2.26 -3.70 4.32
C TYR A 54 -2.62 -2.37 4.98
N VAL A 55 -3.49 -2.41 5.99
CA VAL A 55 -3.96 -1.23 6.72
C VAL A 55 -4.05 -1.48 8.21
N SER A 56 -4.02 -0.42 9.02
CA SER A 56 -4.30 -0.56 10.45
C SER A 56 -5.72 -1.05 10.68
N PHE A 57 -6.71 -0.45 10.02
CA PHE A 57 -8.11 -0.85 10.04
C PHE A 57 -8.93 -0.31 8.85
N VAL A 58 -10.16 -0.83 8.73
CA VAL A 58 -11.20 -0.35 7.82
C VAL A 58 -12.43 0.09 8.61
N ASP A 59 -13.05 1.18 8.18
CA ASP A 59 -14.32 1.69 8.66
C ASP A 59 -15.29 1.98 7.51
N SER A 60 -15.78 0.91 6.89
CA SER A 60 -16.67 0.95 5.72
C SER A 60 -17.95 1.75 5.95
N SER A 61 -18.44 1.84 7.20
CA SER A 61 -19.58 2.70 7.55
C SER A 61 -19.31 4.18 7.32
N ILE A 62 -18.10 4.66 7.62
CA ILE A 62 -17.70 6.06 7.41
C ILE A 62 -17.27 6.27 5.95
N THR A 63 -16.63 5.28 5.34
CA THR A 63 -16.27 5.33 3.91
C THR A 63 -17.52 5.44 3.03
N GLY A 64 -18.64 4.89 3.50
CA GLY A 64 -19.96 5.09 2.93
C GLY A 64 -20.05 4.57 1.50
N ILE A 65 -20.59 5.39 0.59
CA ILE A 65 -20.78 5.03 -0.82
C ILE A 65 -19.49 4.65 -1.54
N HIS A 66 -18.34 5.09 -1.02
CA HIS A 66 -17.03 4.82 -1.62
C HIS A 66 -16.49 3.44 -1.25
N TRP A 67 -17.07 2.74 -0.26
CA TRP A 67 -16.62 1.42 0.15
C TRP A 67 -16.63 0.40 -1.00
N LYS A 68 -17.57 0.53 -1.94
CA LYS A 68 -17.68 -0.30 -3.15
C LYS A 68 -16.41 -0.31 -4.01
N LYS A 69 -15.55 0.71 -3.89
CA LYS A 69 -14.28 0.81 -4.61
C LYS A 69 -13.23 -0.18 -4.07
N PHE A 70 -13.31 -0.50 -2.79
CA PHE A 70 -12.33 -1.32 -2.07
C PHE A 70 -12.90 -2.70 -1.66
N SER A 71 -14.21 -2.90 -1.73
CA SER A 71 -14.87 -4.09 -1.16
C SER A 71 -14.47 -5.42 -1.82
N SER A 72 -13.96 -5.39 -3.04
CA SER A 72 -13.45 -6.57 -3.75
C SER A 72 -11.95 -6.83 -3.52
N TRP A 73 -11.25 -5.91 -2.85
CA TRP A 73 -9.81 -5.98 -2.69
C TRP A 73 -9.42 -6.97 -1.60
N LYS A 74 -8.20 -7.51 -1.72
CA LYS A 74 -7.60 -8.33 -0.68
C LYS A 74 -7.01 -7.45 0.41
N ILE A 75 -7.79 -7.20 1.47
CA ILE A 75 -7.41 -6.27 2.55
C ILE A 75 -7.02 -7.02 3.82
N TYR A 76 -5.82 -6.74 4.31
CA TYR A 76 -5.29 -7.21 5.59
C TYR A 76 -5.31 -6.08 6.60
N GLN A 77 -6.10 -6.26 7.66
CA GLN A 77 -6.16 -5.32 8.78
C GLN A 77 -5.19 -5.75 9.90
N SER A 78 -4.74 -4.78 10.68
CA SER A 78 -3.84 -5.05 11.79
C SER A 78 -4.56 -5.65 13.01
N TRP A 79 -3.79 -6.08 14.02
CA TRP A 79 -4.34 -6.58 15.29
C TRP A 79 -5.12 -5.51 16.06
N LEU A 80 -4.95 -4.22 15.72
CA LEU A 80 -5.69 -3.09 16.28
C LEU A 80 -7.21 -3.33 16.30
N THR A 81 -7.73 -4.02 15.28
CA THR A 81 -9.15 -4.35 15.13
C THR A 81 -9.71 -5.23 16.26
N LYS A 82 -8.84 -5.89 17.04
CA LYS A 82 -9.22 -6.70 18.20
C LYS A 82 -9.49 -5.86 19.45
N ILE A 83 -9.12 -4.57 19.45
CA ILE A 83 -9.37 -3.67 20.58
C ILE A 83 -10.83 -3.17 20.51
N PRO A 84 -11.61 -3.27 21.60
CA PRO A 84 -12.94 -2.67 21.65
C PRO A 84 -12.91 -1.18 21.31
N PHE A 85 -13.85 -0.73 20.48
CA PHE A 85 -13.96 0.68 20.05
C PHE A 85 -12.75 1.25 19.30
N TYR A 86 -11.91 0.40 18.69
CA TYR A 86 -10.70 0.84 17.96
C TYR A 86 -10.97 1.97 16.94
N LYS A 87 -12.13 1.96 16.25
CA LYS A 87 -12.54 3.01 15.30
C LYS A 87 -12.74 4.38 15.95
N LYS A 88 -13.14 4.42 17.21
CA LYS A 88 -13.30 5.67 17.99
C LYS A 88 -11.99 6.08 18.66
N LEU A 89 -11.18 5.10 19.04
CA LEU A 89 -9.90 5.29 19.73
C LEU A 89 -8.70 5.33 18.78
N PHE A 90 -8.90 5.40 17.46
CA PHE A 90 -7.80 5.30 16.50
C PHE A 90 -6.75 6.40 16.69
N SER A 91 -7.16 7.64 17.01
CA SER A 91 -6.24 8.77 17.22
C SER A 91 -5.22 8.49 18.34
N PRO A 92 -5.61 8.17 19.58
CA PRO A 92 -4.63 7.79 20.61
C PRO A 92 -3.90 6.48 20.29
N LEU A 93 -4.55 5.52 19.63
CA LEU A 93 -3.93 4.24 19.28
C LEU A 93 -2.82 4.38 18.20
N ARG A 94 -2.70 5.52 17.51
CA ARG A 94 -1.59 5.80 16.58
C ARG A 94 -0.21 5.73 17.23
N ILE A 95 -0.09 5.93 18.55
CA ILE A 95 1.18 5.76 19.27
C ILE A 95 1.72 4.34 19.09
N PHE A 96 0.84 3.35 18.91
CA PHE A 96 1.19 1.95 18.68
C PHE A 96 1.36 1.60 17.20
N ALA A 97 1.44 2.60 16.30
CA ALA A 97 1.63 2.38 14.87
C ALA A 97 2.82 1.50 14.49
N PRO A 98 4.01 1.70 15.08
CA PRO A 98 5.14 0.83 14.79
C PRO A 98 4.82 -0.64 15.07
N GLN A 99 4.07 -0.93 16.14
CA GLN A 99 3.78 -2.30 16.58
C GLN A 99 2.72 -2.97 15.71
N TYR A 100 1.69 -2.23 15.28
CA TYR A 100 0.63 -2.83 14.47
C TYR A 100 1.04 -3.02 13.01
N PHE A 101 2.02 -2.27 12.50
CA PHE A 101 2.58 -2.49 11.17
C PHE A 101 3.73 -3.52 11.17
N SER A 102 4.54 -3.60 12.23
CA SER A 102 5.68 -4.54 12.29
C SER A 102 5.30 -6.01 12.27
N GLN A 103 4.03 -6.33 12.59
CA GLN A 103 3.51 -7.71 12.52
C GLN A 103 3.19 -8.17 11.09
N PHE A 104 3.10 -7.27 10.11
CA PHE A 104 2.81 -7.69 8.75
C PHE A 104 4.04 -8.37 8.15
N TYR A 105 3.86 -9.61 7.72
CA TYR A 105 4.90 -10.34 7.00
C TYR A 105 4.94 -9.88 5.54
N LEU A 106 5.92 -9.05 5.20
CA LEU A 106 6.07 -8.43 3.89
C LEU A 106 7.28 -8.96 3.10
N SER A 107 8.06 -9.88 3.67
CA SER A 107 9.29 -10.40 3.07
C SER A 107 9.08 -11.21 1.79
N ASP A 108 7.86 -11.66 1.51
CA ASP A 108 7.52 -12.41 0.30
C ASP A 108 7.23 -11.50 -0.92
N TYR A 109 7.16 -10.19 -0.73
CA TYR A 109 6.93 -9.22 -1.80
C TYR A 109 8.25 -8.69 -2.35
N ASP A 110 8.30 -8.51 -3.67
CA ASP A 110 9.44 -7.88 -4.34
C ASP A 110 9.44 -6.36 -4.07
N VAL A 111 8.25 -5.75 -3.94
CA VAL A 111 8.06 -4.31 -3.71
C VAL A 111 6.93 -4.08 -2.71
N VAL A 112 7.16 -3.17 -1.76
CA VAL A 112 6.12 -2.64 -0.89
C VAL A 112 5.96 -1.15 -1.19
N ILE A 113 4.77 -0.73 -1.62
CA ILE A 113 4.46 0.68 -1.87
C ILE A 113 3.67 1.20 -0.67
N SER A 114 4.28 2.09 0.11
CA SER A 114 3.60 2.81 1.18
C SER A 114 3.08 4.14 0.65
N SER A 115 1.76 4.33 0.71
CA SER A 115 1.10 5.59 0.39
C SER A 115 0.29 6.00 1.60
N THR A 116 0.73 7.02 2.32
CA THR A 116 0.17 7.43 3.62
C THR A 116 -0.14 8.92 3.61
N ASN A 117 -0.97 9.37 4.55
CA ASN A 117 -1.26 10.79 4.69
C ASN A 117 -0.08 11.54 5.34
N ALA A 118 0.03 12.84 5.07
CA ALA A 118 1.02 13.74 5.68
C ALA A 118 0.52 14.32 7.01
#